data_AF-A0A1B7YB27-F1
#
_entry.id   AF-A0A1B7YB27-F1
#
_cell.length_a   1.000
_cell.length_b   1.000
_cell.length_c   1.000
_cell.angle_alpha   90.00
_cell.angle_beta   90.00
_cell.angle_gamma   90.00
#
_symmetry.space_group_name_H-M   'P 1'
#
loop_
_entity.id
_entity.type
_entity.pdbx_description
1 polymer ?
#
loop_
_entity_poly.entity_id
_entity_poly.type
_entity_poly.pdbx_seq_one_letter_code
_entity_poly.pdbx_strand_id
1 'polypeptide(L)'
;MPHAESLHETSPPTINGVHLHVNDDLLSPDEVELLVQSRPTDDLDVLREQYRQNGYLLVKGLIPREDVLSARESYFQSLAPSGVMKPGTSPRDGIFDDAKSPADYPGIGAGSIKNAAPGETDQSAVFTSAALRAHTEAWYAGSDDGTTRGFCNHPALAAFVARLTGWGADNTLAVKRTLLRNNTPGNRAIGVHYDQSFMRYGEPTSVTASVPMGDVRLEGGGLIYLRDGERLGERIEDEFAAKARAAGMSDEETRNAFNANMMATGFLSEGPADFGRTYGKRWMIHASTKNYDPEGRIRLGTDLRFVDKRRPWDTRWDKHYSFNDGV
;
A
#
# COMPACT_ATOMS: atom_id res chain seq x y z
N MET A 1 26.95 5.82 -51.18
CA MET A 1 26.96 5.91 -49.71
C MET A 1 25.88 6.89 -49.28
N PRO A 2 24.67 6.44 -48.93
CA PRO A 2 23.81 7.22 -48.03
C PRO A 2 24.39 7.11 -46.60
N HIS A 3 24.18 8.14 -45.78
CA HIS A 3 24.61 8.12 -44.38
C HIS A 3 23.61 7.34 -43.54
N ALA A 4 24.10 6.49 -42.63
CA ALA A 4 23.27 5.97 -41.55
C ALA A 4 23.15 7.06 -40.49
N GLU A 5 21.96 7.60 -40.29
CA GLU A 5 21.69 8.45 -39.13
C GLU A 5 21.76 7.59 -37.88
N SER A 6 22.59 8.01 -36.92
CA SER A 6 22.61 7.41 -35.59
C SER A 6 21.27 7.74 -34.93
N LEU A 7 20.38 6.75 -34.84
CA LEU A 7 19.24 6.82 -33.92
C LEU A 7 19.80 6.96 -32.51
N HIS A 8 19.85 8.20 -32.02
CA HIS A 8 20.06 8.45 -30.60
C HIS A 8 18.83 7.93 -29.87
N GLU A 9 18.92 6.71 -29.36
CA GLU A 9 18.05 6.22 -28.30
C GLU A 9 18.22 7.15 -27.10
N THR A 10 17.38 8.18 -27.04
CA THR A 10 17.28 9.07 -25.89
C THR A 10 16.78 8.24 -24.72
N SER A 11 17.72 7.74 -23.91
CA SER A 11 17.42 6.92 -22.74
C SER A 11 16.32 7.62 -21.92
N PRO A 12 15.25 6.91 -21.56
CA PRO A 12 14.07 7.58 -21.05
C PRO A 12 14.42 8.34 -19.76
N PRO A 13 13.88 9.56 -19.58
CA PRO A 13 14.34 10.48 -18.54
C PRO A 13 14.11 9.91 -17.13
N THR A 14 14.99 10.26 -16.18
CA THR A 14 15.03 9.65 -14.83
C THR A 14 14.59 10.61 -13.72
N ILE A 15 13.98 10.06 -12.66
CA ILE A 15 13.66 10.78 -11.43
C ILE A 15 14.83 10.58 -10.48
N ASN A 16 15.54 11.67 -10.13
CA ASN A 16 16.69 11.61 -9.21
C ASN A 16 17.74 10.55 -9.59
N GLY A 17 17.94 10.31 -10.90
CA GLY A 17 18.88 9.33 -11.44
C GLY A 17 18.36 7.91 -11.60
N VAL A 18 17.10 7.60 -11.25
CA VAL A 18 16.51 6.25 -11.39
C VAL A 18 15.28 6.20 -12.29
N HIS A 19 14.96 5.00 -12.77
CA HIS A 19 13.76 4.67 -13.54
C HIS A 19 12.65 4.13 -12.63
N LEU A 20 11.45 4.71 -12.68
CA LEU A 20 10.31 4.32 -11.85
C LEU A 20 9.29 3.51 -12.66
N HIS A 21 9.41 2.18 -12.60
CA HIS A 21 8.49 1.27 -13.28
C HIS A 21 7.19 1.06 -12.48
N VAL A 22 6.07 1.00 -13.20
CA VAL A 22 4.78 0.53 -12.70
C VAL A 22 4.36 -0.75 -13.44
N ASN A 23 3.09 -1.18 -13.34
CA ASN A 23 2.63 -2.44 -13.92
C ASN A 23 2.54 -2.42 -15.45
N ASP A 24 2.28 -1.24 -16.03
CA ASP A 24 1.97 -1.00 -17.43
C ASP A 24 3.09 -0.31 -18.21
N ASP A 25 3.85 0.59 -17.57
CA ASP A 25 4.94 1.35 -18.22
C ASP A 25 6.02 1.83 -17.23
N LEU A 26 7.00 2.56 -17.74
CA LEU A 26 7.84 3.51 -17.01
C LEU A 26 7.09 4.84 -16.79
N LEU A 27 7.26 5.45 -15.61
CA LEU A 27 6.82 6.83 -15.34
C LEU A 27 7.91 7.84 -15.74
N SER A 28 7.55 8.83 -16.54
CA SER A 28 8.43 9.94 -16.93
C SER A 28 8.59 10.96 -15.79
N PRO A 29 9.71 11.73 -15.70
CA PRO A 29 9.91 12.74 -14.65
C PRO A 29 9.01 13.97 -14.75
N ASP A 30 8.27 14.14 -15.85
CA ASP A 30 7.16 15.09 -15.96
C ASP A 30 5.79 14.46 -15.65
N GLU A 31 5.76 13.19 -15.23
CA GLU A 31 4.57 12.55 -14.66
C GLU A 31 4.60 12.56 -13.13
N VAL A 32 5.77 12.48 -12.49
CA VAL A 32 5.94 12.30 -11.03
C VAL A 32 6.92 13.27 -10.37
N GLU A 33 6.77 13.46 -9.06
CA GLU A 33 7.63 14.30 -8.20
C GLU A 33 7.99 13.57 -6.89
N LEU A 34 9.01 14.04 -6.17
CA LEU A 34 9.35 13.48 -4.86
C LEU A 34 8.38 14.00 -3.78
N LEU A 35 7.87 13.09 -2.96
CA LEU A 35 6.99 13.41 -1.83
C LEU A 35 7.68 14.35 -0.82
N VAL A 36 6.98 15.39 -0.38
CA VAL A 36 7.49 16.36 0.61
C VAL A 36 7.63 15.67 1.97
N GLN A 37 8.84 15.70 2.55
CA GLN A 37 9.14 15.06 3.83
C GLN A 37 8.83 15.99 5.01
N SER A 38 8.14 15.45 6.02
CA SER A 38 7.81 16.12 7.28
C SER A 38 8.31 15.28 8.48
N ARG A 39 8.28 15.85 9.69
CA ARG A 39 8.78 15.20 10.93
C ARG A 39 7.68 15.14 12.00
N PRO A 40 7.73 14.18 12.94
CA PRO A 40 6.79 14.10 14.08
C PRO A 40 6.81 15.31 15.02
N THR A 41 7.85 16.12 14.93
CA THR A 41 8.14 17.32 15.72
C THR A 41 7.69 18.62 15.07
N ASP A 42 7.26 18.58 13.80
CA ASP A 42 6.82 19.78 13.10
C ASP A 42 5.44 20.23 13.65
N ASP A 43 5.08 21.49 13.37
CA ASP A 43 3.84 22.06 13.88
C ASP A 43 2.60 21.32 13.36
N LEU A 44 1.63 21.05 14.25
CA LEU A 44 0.46 20.24 13.90
C LEU A 44 -0.44 20.89 12.86
N ASP A 45 -0.57 22.22 12.85
CA ASP A 45 -1.43 22.91 11.89
C ASP A 45 -0.74 23.05 10.53
N VAL A 46 0.60 23.16 10.50
CA VAL A 46 1.40 22.96 9.28
C VAL A 46 1.25 21.54 8.72
N LEU A 47 1.33 20.50 9.56
CA LEU A 47 1.15 19.10 9.14
C LEU A 47 -0.28 18.83 8.64
N ARG A 48 -1.31 19.43 9.27
CA ARG A 48 -2.71 19.36 8.83
C ARG A 48 -2.93 20.11 7.52
N GLU A 49 -2.27 21.25 7.31
CA GLU A 49 -2.31 21.99 6.05
C GLU A 49 -1.65 21.18 4.92
N GLN A 50 -0.46 20.64 5.15
CA GLN A 50 0.22 19.75 4.20
C GLN A 50 -0.65 18.53 3.84
N TYR A 51 -1.29 17.89 4.82
CA TYR A 51 -2.18 16.75 4.57
C TYR A 51 -3.42 17.14 3.75
N ARG A 52 -4.06 18.28 4.05
CA ARG A 52 -5.22 18.80 3.30
C ARG A 52 -4.87 19.30 1.90
N GLN A 53 -3.66 19.81 1.67
CA GLN A 53 -3.22 20.29 0.35
C GLN A 53 -2.75 19.14 -0.55
N ASN A 54 -2.11 18.12 0.00
CA ASN A 54 -1.46 17.07 -0.78
C ASN A 54 -2.23 15.73 -0.81
N GLY A 55 -3.15 15.51 0.12
CA GLY A 55 -3.81 14.21 0.33
C GLY A 55 -2.93 13.16 1.03
N TYR A 56 -1.65 13.46 1.28
CA TYR A 56 -0.69 12.58 1.95
C TYR A 56 0.19 13.36 2.96
N LEU A 57 0.91 12.63 3.81
CA LEU A 57 1.93 13.21 4.70
C LEU A 57 3.10 12.23 4.91
N LEU A 58 4.28 12.52 4.35
CA LEU A 58 5.45 11.64 4.47
C LEU A 58 6.25 11.95 5.74
N VAL A 59 5.85 11.35 6.86
CA VAL A 59 6.48 11.57 8.17
C VAL A 59 7.72 10.67 8.34
N LYS A 60 8.91 11.27 8.43
CA LYS A 60 10.18 10.55 8.63
C LYS A 60 10.54 10.44 10.11
N GLY A 61 10.89 9.24 10.56
CA GLY A 61 11.37 8.99 11.93
C GLY A 61 10.29 8.88 13.01
N LEU A 62 9.04 8.55 12.64
CA LEU A 62 7.92 8.43 13.58
C LEU A 62 7.99 7.20 14.50
N ILE A 63 8.45 6.06 13.98
CA ILE A 63 8.65 4.81 14.73
C ILE A 63 10.17 4.61 14.89
N PRO A 64 10.67 4.19 16.09
CA PRO A 64 12.09 3.92 16.29
C PRO A 64 12.64 2.90 15.30
N ARG A 65 13.82 3.16 14.71
CA ARG A 65 14.40 2.31 13.65
C ARG A 65 14.58 0.86 14.09
N GLU A 66 14.93 0.61 15.35
CA GLU A 66 15.09 -0.77 15.84
C GLU A 66 13.76 -1.51 16.04
N ASP A 67 12.65 -0.83 16.38
CA ASP A 67 11.31 -1.44 16.35
C ASP A 67 10.94 -1.87 14.91
N VAL A 68 11.25 -1.00 13.93
CA VAL A 68 11.01 -1.25 12.49
C VAL A 68 11.87 -2.42 11.97
N LEU A 69 13.16 -2.47 12.31
CA LEU A 69 14.06 -3.52 11.85
C LEU A 69 13.86 -4.85 12.59
N SER A 70 13.41 -4.83 13.85
CA SER A 70 13.03 -6.03 14.61
C SER A 70 11.76 -6.67 14.04
N ALA A 71 10.77 -5.87 13.65
CA ALA A 71 9.58 -6.37 12.95
C ALA A 71 9.92 -6.95 11.57
N ARG A 72 10.79 -6.29 10.79
CA ARG A 72 11.31 -6.80 9.51
C ARG A 72 12.01 -8.15 9.69
N GLU A 73 12.90 -8.24 10.68
CA GLU A 73 13.63 -9.46 11.03
C GLU A 73 12.68 -10.61 11.42
N SER A 74 11.70 -10.35 12.28
CA SER A 74 10.70 -11.34 12.69
C SER A 74 9.89 -11.87 11.51
N TYR A 75 9.48 -10.99 10.58
CA TYR A 75 8.80 -11.40 9.35
C TYR A 75 9.64 -12.33 8.48
N PHE A 76 10.88 -11.96 8.18
CA PHE A 76 11.74 -12.76 7.30
C PHE A 76 12.23 -14.06 7.96
N GLN A 77 12.37 -14.10 9.29
CA GLN A 77 12.54 -15.34 10.04
C GLN A 77 11.29 -16.24 9.94
N SER A 78 10.09 -15.68 10.12
CA SER A 78 8.82 -16.39 9.98
C SER A 78 8.61 -16.96 8.56
N LEU A 79 9.10 -16.26 7.54
CA LEU A 79 9.09 -16.71 6.14
C LEU A 79 10.19 -17.71 5.78
N ALA A 80 11.21 -17.95 6.62
CA ALA A 80 12.38 -18.76 6.24
C ALA A 80 12.06 -20.15 5.64
N PRO A 81 11.02 -20.90 6.09
CA PRO A 81 10.63 -22.18 5.47
C PRO A 81 10.19 -22.08 3.99
N SER A 82 9.83 -20.88 3.51
CA SER A 82 9.49 -20.65 2.09
C SER A 82 10.72 -20.54 1.18
N GLY A 83 11.93 -20.34 1.70
CA GLY A 83 13.13 -20.19 0.86
C GLY A 83 13.15 -18.94 -0.04
N VAL A 84 12.32 -17.92 0.26
CA VAL A 84 12.28 -16.63 -0.45
C VAL A 84 13.58 -15.81 -0.32
N MET A 85 14.35 -16.08 0.72
CA MET A 85 15.53 -15.30 1.11
C MET A 85 16.83 -15.87 0.54
N LYS A 86 17.70 -14.99 0.06
CA LYS A 86 19.04 -15.35 -0.43
C LYS A 86 19.89 -15.96 0.70
N PRO A 87 20.38 -17.20 0.55
CA PRO A 87 21.18 -17.86 1.59
C PRO A 87 22.39 -17.04 2.04
N GLY A 88 22.61 -16.98 3.36
CA GLY A 88 23.72 -16.22 3.96
C GLY A 88 23.47 -14.72 4.15
N THR A 89 22.31 -14.19 3.74
CA THR A 89 21.93 -12.78 4.02
C THR A 89 21.15 -12.64 5.34
N SER A 90 21.12 -11.43 5.92
CA SER A 90 20.39 -11.18 7.17
C SER A 90 18.86 -11.09 6.93
N PRO A 91 18.01 -11.63 7.82
CA PRO A 91 16.58 -11.34 7.82
C PRO A 91 16.26 -9.83 7.96
N ARG A 92 17.15 -9.05 8.60
CA ARG A 92 17.06 -7.58 8.59
C ARG A 92 17.25 -6.99 7.21
N ASP A 93 18.07 -7.61 6.36
CA ASP A 93 18.23 -7.15 4.99
C ASP A 93 17.05 -7.58 4.13
N GLY A 94 16.58 -8.83 4.26
CA GLY A 94 15.46 -9.37 3.49
C GLY A 94 15.74 -9.35 1.99
N ILE A 95 16.88 -9.90 1.58
CA ILE A 95 17.29 -10.01 0.17
C ILE A 95 16.62 -11.22 -0.47
N PHE A 96 16.05 -11.04 -1.66
CA PHE A 96 15.44 -12.11 -2.45
C PHE A 96 16.50 -13.07 -3.00
N ASP A 97 16.21 -14.38 -2.98
CA ASP A 97 17.06 -15.37 -3.64
C ASP A 97 16.89 -15.28 -5.18
N ASP A 98 17.86 -14.65 -5.83
CA ASP A 98 17.90 -14.44 -7.28
C ASP A 98 18.09 -15.74 -8.09
N ALA A 99 18.32 -16.88 -7.43
CA ALA A 99 18.20 -18.20 -8.04
C ALA A 99 16.75 -18.73 -8.13
N LYS A 100 15.74 -17.96 -7.70
CA LYS A 100 14.31 -18.34 -7.68
C LYS A 100 13.47 -17.56 -8.69
N SER A 101 12.33 -18.14 -9.07
CA SER A 101 11.30 -17.42 -9.83
C SER A 101 10.54 -16.45 -8.92
N PRO A 102 10.38 -15.16 -9.27
CA PRO A 102 9.49 -14.26 -8.53
C PRO A 102 8.02 -14.72 -8.51
N ALA A 103 7.59 -15.53 -9.49
CA ALA A 103 6.22 -16.06 -9.52
C ALA A 103 5.89 -17.00 -8.34
N ASP A 104 6.92 -17.61 -7.72
CA ASP A 104 6.77 -18.42 -6.52
C ASP A 104 6.60 -17.58 -5.23
N TYR A 105 6.79 -16.24 -5.31
CA TYR A 105 6.79 -15.33 -4.16
C TYR A 105 5.99 -14.04 -4.43
N PRO A 106 4.71 -14.15 -4.82
CA PRO A 106 3.88 -13.01 -5.24
C PRO A 106 3.59 -12.01 -4.09
N GLY A 107 3.28 -10.77 -4.44
CA GLY A 107 2.92 -9.72 -3.47
C GLY A 107 1.51 -9.91 -2.89
N ILE A 108 1.37 -9.88 -1.55
CA ILE A 108 0.05 -9.95 -0.91
C ILE A 108 -0.82 -8.75 -1.29
N GLY A 109 -1.98 -9.03 -1.89
CA GLY A 109 -2.91 -8.04 -2.41
C GLY A 109 -2.51 -7.42 -3.76
N ALA A 110 -1.48 -7.92 -4.45
CA ALA A 110 -1.05 -7.41 -5.75
C ALA A 110 -1.74 -8.16 -6.90
N GLY A 111 -2.82 -7.60 -7.44
CA GLY A 111 -3.57 -8.19 -8.55
C GLY A 111 -4.42 -9.42 -8.18
N SER A 112 -4.60 -9.70 -6.88
CA SER A 112 -5.40 -10.81 -6.37
C SER A 112 -6.91 -10.57 -6.58
N ILE A 113 -7.54 -11.34 -7.47
CA ILE A 113 -8.98 -11.31 -7.70
C ILE A 113 -9.72 -11.58 -6.38
N LYS A 114 -10.63 -10.66 -5.98
CA LYS A 114 -11.48 -10.73 -4.78
C LYS A 114 -10.75 -11.13 -3.49
N ASN A 115 -9.51 -10.66 -3.33
CA ASN A 115 -8.63 -10.99 -2.21
C ASN A 115 -8.35 -12.50 -2.04
N ALA A 116 -8.36 -13.27 -3.13
CA ALA A 116 -7.85 -14.64 -3.15
C ALA A 116 -6.34 -14.72 -2.85
N ALA A 117 -5.86 -15.91 -2.51
CA ALA A 117 -4.42 -16.17 -2.39
C ALA A 117 -3.75 -15.98 -3.78
N PRO A 118 -2.70 -15.15 -3.91
CA PRO A 118 -2.02 -14.94 -5.19
C PRO A 118 -1.01 -16.05 -5.49
N GLY A 119 -0.77 -16.31 -6.79
CA GLY A 119 0.17 -17.33 -7.26
C GLY A 119 -0.52 -18.62 -7.72
N GLU A 120 0.22 -19.42 -8.50
CA GLU A 120 -0.29 -20.63 -9.18
C GLU A 120 0.58 -21.88 -8.96
N THR A 121 1.67 -21.76 -8.17
CA THR A 121 2.63 -22.86 -7.90
C THR A 121 2.52 -23.36 -6.45
N ASP A 122 2.89 -24.63 -6.21
CA ASP A 122 2.97 -25.19 -4.85
C ASP A 122 3.86 -24.33 -3.93
N GLN A 123 4.95 -23.77 -4.47
CA GLN A 123 5.85 -22.89 -3.74
C GLN A 123 5.17 -21.56 -3.37
N SER A 124 4.36 -20.98 -4.26
CA SER A 124 3.55 -19.80 -3.96
C SER A 124 2.48 -20.06 -2.90
N ALA A 125 1.93 -21.28 -2.81
CA ALA A 125 1.03 -21.67 -1.73
C ALA A 125 1.77 -21.77 -0.37
N VAL A 126 2.99 -22.33 -0.34
CA VAL A 126 3.85 -22.34 0.87
C VAL A 126 4.19 -20.91 1.31
N PHE A 127 4.60 -20.05 0.37
CA PHE A 127 4.95 -18.66 0.66
C PHE A 127 3.75 -17.85 1.17
N THR A 128 2.63 -17.88 0.45
CA THR A 128 1.44 -17.07 0.82
C THR A 128 0.78 -17.55 2.11
N SER A 129 0.84 -18.85 2.42
CA SER A 129 0.42 -19.38 3.73
C SER A 129 1.28 -18.81 4.87
N ALA A 130 2.61 -18.75 4.71
CA ALA A 130 3.50 -18.15 5.70
C ALA A 130 3.31 -16.63 5.81
N ALA A 131 3.15 -15.92 4.69
CA ALA A 131 2.88 -14.47 4.66
C ALA A 131 1.50 -14.12 5.25
N LEU A 132 0.49 -14.98 5.09
CA LEU A 132 -0.81 -14.84 5.75
C LEU A 132 -0.66 -15.02 7.26
N ARG A 133 0.01 -16.09 7.73
CA ARG A 133 0.24 -16.37 9.16
C ARG A 133 0.90 -15.18 9.88
N ALA A 134 1.82 -14.46 9.23
CA ALA A 134 2.44 -13.27 9.79
C ALA A 134 1.45 -12.15 10.20
N HIS A 135 0.24 -12.10 9.63
CA HIS A 135 -0.79 -11.12 10.00
C HIS A 135 -1.39 -11.35 11.41
N THR A 136 -1.14 -12.50 12.03
CA THR A 136 -1.62 -12.84 13.39
C THR A 136 -0.50 -13.23 14.36
N GLU A 137 0.77 -13.13 13.96
CA GLU A 137 1.90 -13.38 14.86
C GLU A 137 2.07 -12.28 15.91
N ALA A 138 2.42 -12.63 17.13
CA ALA A 138 2.41 -11.71 18.28
C ALA A 138 3.40 -10.53 18.15
N TRP A 139 4.51 -10.67 17.40
CA TRP A 139 5.41 -9.55 17.10
C TRP A 139 4.74 -8.49 16.20
N TYR A 140 3.76 -8.89 15.39
CA TYR A 140 3.04 -8.04 14.46
C TYR A 140 1.71 -7.55 15.04
N ALA A 141 0.82 -8.49 15.36
CA ALA A 141 -0.56 -8.23 15.79
C ALA A 141 -0.69 -7.92 17.30
N GLY A 142 0.30 -8.34 18.10
CA GLY A 142 0.23 -8.32 19.56
C GLY A 142 -0.57 -9.48 20.12
N SER A 143 -1.05 -9.34 21.35
CA SER A 143 -1.98 -10.25 22.01
C SER A 143 -3.28 -9.54 22.36
N ASP A 144 -4.42 -10.26 22.33
CA ASP A 144 -5.74 -9.69 22.63
C ASP A 144 -5.88 -9.18 24.09
N ASP A 145 -5.01 -9.63 24.99
CA ASP A 145 -4.92 -9.15 26.39
C ASP A 145 -4.04 -7.89 26.56
N GLY A 146 -3.41 -7.41 25.49
CA GLY A 146 -2.53 -6.25 25.49
C GLY A 146 -1.15 -6.45 26.13
N THR A 147 -0.81 -7.66 26.61
CA THR A 147 0.48 -7.92 27.26
C THR A 147 1.65 -7.89 26.27
N THR A 148 1.41 -8.23 25.00
CA THR A 148 2.40 -8.21 23.91
C THR A 148 2.10 -7.07 22.93
N ARG A 149 3.00 -6.08 22.86
CA ARG A 149 2.92 -4.96 21.91
C ARG A 149 3.37 -5.38 20.50
N GLY A 150 2.41 -5.72 19.65
CA GLY A 150 2.65 -5.92 18.21
C GLY A 150 3.01 -4.63 17.46
N PHE A 151 3.76 -4.76 16.37
CA PHE A 151 4.17 -3.63 15.52
C PHE A 151 3.01 -2.83 14.91
N CYS A 152 1.87 -3.46 14.57
CA CYS A 152 0.71 -2.73 14.06
C CYS A 152 0.09 -1.78 15.10
N ASN A 153 0.32 -2.06 16.38
CA ASN A 153 -0.23 -1.32 17.52
C ASN A 153 0.81 -0.34 18.12
N HIS A 154 1.78 0.12 17.32
CA HIS A 154 2.88 0.93 17.84
C HIS A 154 2.40 2.28 18.40
N PRO A 155 2.65 2.59 19.69
CA PRO A 155 2.01 3.74 20.36
C PRO A 155 2.42 5.10 19.79
N ALA A 156 3.63 5.23 19.24
CA ALA A 156 4.05 6.48 18.58
C ALA A 156 3.20 6.80 17.34
N LEU A 157 2.77 5.79 16.58
CA LEU A 157 1.90 5.99 15.41
C LEU A 157 0.47 6.32 15.86
N ALA A 158 -0.10 5.54 16.77
CA ALA A 158 -1.46 5.77 17.28
C ALA A 158 -1.60 7.17 17.93
N ALA A 159 -0.62 7.58 18.75
CA ALA A 159 -0.59 8.91 19.35
C ALA A 159 -0.38 10.04 18.32
N PHE A 160 0.39 9.80 17.25
CA PHE A 160 0.55 10.78 16.17
C PHE A 160 -0.74 10.95 15.37
N VAL A 161 -1.41 9.86 14.98
CA VAL A 161 -2.71 9.93 14.29
C VAL A 161 -3.74 10.65 15.17
N ALA A 162 -3.87 10.27 16.44
CA ALA A 162 -4.80 10.91 17.39
C ALA A 162 -4.57 12.43 17.56
N ARG A 163 -3.31 12.89 17.47
CA ARG A 163 -2.94 14.31 17.45
C ARG A 163 -3.25 14.98 16.12
N LEU A 164 -2.90 14.34 15.00
CA LEU A 164 -3.10 14.88 13.65
C LEU A 164 -4.59 15.11 13.38
N THR A 165 -5.43 14.12 13.65
CA THR A 165 -6.88 14.15 13.41
C THR A 165 -7.67 14.92 14.47
N GLY A 166 -7.14 15.03 15.69
CA GLY A 166 -7.84 15.64 16.82
C GLY A 166 -8.96 14.79 17.42
N TRP A 167 -9.08 13.50 17.05
CA TRP A 167 -10.07 12.60 17.64
C TRP A 167 -9.82 12.32 19.14
N GLY A 168 -8.56 12.44 19.57
CA GLY A 168 -8.11 12.08 20.91
C GLY A 168 -7.80 10.58 21.05
N ALA A 169 -6.95 10.23 22.01
CA ALA A 169 -6.44 8.86 22.17
C ALA A 169 -7.58 7.84 22.34
N ASP A 170 -8.53 8.12 23.24
CA ASP A 170 -9.63 7.20 23.55
C ASP A 170 -10.52 6.89 22.34
N ASN A 171 -10.62 7.79 21.35
CA ASN A 171 -11.50 7.62 20.20
C ASN A 171 -10.78 7.14 18.93
N THR A 172 -9.45 7.17 18.91
CA THR A 172 -8.65 6.78 17.75
C THR A 172 -8.48 5.26 17.75
N LEU A 173 -9.38 4.56 17.06
CA LEU A 173 -9.35 3.11 16.92
C LEU A 173 -8.40 2.71 15.79
N ALA A 174 -7.36 1.94 16.13
CA ALA A 174 -6.60 1.17 15.14
C ALA A 174 -7.42 -0.05 14.72
N VAL A 175 -7.63 -0.22 13.41
CA VAL A 175 -8.52 -1.23 12.85
C VAL A 175 -7.82 -2.60 12.76
N LYS A 176 -8.48 -3.67 13.22
CA LYS A 176 -7.88 -5.01 13.36
C LYS A 176 -7.48 -5.66 12.02
N ARG A 177 -8.18 -5.33 10.93
CA ARG A 177 -7.79 -5.68 9.55
C ARG A 177 -6.68 -4.76 9.07
N THR A 178 -5.50 -5.34 8.88
CA THR A 178 -4.30 -4.69 8.35
C THR A 178 -3.78 -5.50 7.17
N LEU A 179 -2.99 -4.89 6.27
CA LEU A 179 -2.42 -5.59 5.11
C LEU A 179 -0.90 -5.53 5.16
N LEU A 180 -0.28 -6.67 5.44
CA LEU A 180 1.16 -6.87 5.42
C LEU A 180 1.60 -7.19 3.98
N ARG A 181 2.43 -6.33 3.38
CA ARG A 181 2.78 -6.41 1.95
C ARG A 181 4.26 -6.57 1.72
N ASN A 182 4.64 -7.75 1.26
CA ASN A 182 5.87 -7.96 0.49
C ASN A 182 5.69 -7.45 -0.95
N ASN A 183 6.77 -6.96 -1.56
CA ASN A 183 6.92 -6.82 -3.00
C ASN A 183 8.34 -7.32 -3.34
N THR A 184 8.43 -8.52 -3.90
CA THR A 184 9.68 -9.16 -4.33
C THR A 184 10.16 -8.56 -5.66
N PRO A 185 11.48 -8.54 -5.96
CA PRO A 185 12.00 -7.96 -7.19
C PRO A 185 11.34 -8.50 -8.47
N GLY A 186 11.05 -7.60 -9.42
CA GLY A 186 10.45 -7.90 -10.72
C GLY A 186 8.93 -8.16 -10.71
N ASN A 187 8.31 -8.37 -9.55
CA ASN A 187 6.91 -8.78 -9.41
C ASN A 187 5.90 -7.65 -9.69
N ARG A 188 4.61 -8.00 -9.81
CA ARG A 188 3.52 -7.02 -9.97
C ARG A 188 3.34 -6.17 -8.71
N ALA A 189 3.03 -4.89 -8.93
CA ALA A 189 2.77 -3.88 -7.91
C ALA A 189 1.27 -3.73 -7.62
N ILE A 190 0.93 -3.05 -6.52
CA ILE A 190 -0.46 -2.69 -6.19
C ILE A 190 -0.98 -1.68 -7.22
N GLY A 191 -2.16 -1.95 -7.78
CA GLY A 191 -2.80 -1.09 -8.78
C GLY A 191 -3.43 0.18 -8.20
N VAL A 192 -4.16 0.89 -9.06
CA VAL A 192 -4.71 2.22 -8.83
C VAL A 192 -5.99 2.14 -8.00
N HIS A 193 -6.00 2.70 -6.79
CA HIS A 193 -7.16 2.65 -5.89
C HIS A 193 -7.17 3.76 -4.82
N TYR A 194 -8.30 3.88 -4.12
CA TYR A 194 -8.45 4.65 -2.88
C TYR A 194 -9.04 3.74 -1.81
N ASP A 195 -8.49 3.74 -0.58
CA ASP A 195 -8.88 2.77 0.47
C ASP A 195 -10.38 2.75 0.80
N GLN A 196 -11.06 3.90 0.65
CA GLN A 196 -12.49 4.02 0.87
C GLN A 196 -13.34 3.10 -0.03
N SER A 197 -12.83 2.64 -1.19
CA SER A 197 -13.55 1.67 -2.03
C SER A 197 -13.74 0.31 -1.35
N PHE A 198 -12.94 0.00 -0.33
CA PHE A 198 -13.03 -1.24 0.45
C PHE A 198 -13.67 -1.01 1.85
N MET A 199 -13.78 0.24 2.31
CA MET A 199 -14.38 0.66 3.58
C MET A 199 -15.77 1.30 3.44
N ARG A 200 -16.51 0.96 2.37
CA ARG A 200 -17.77 1.61 1.94
C ARG A 200 -18.94 1.58 2.92
N TYR A 201 -18.87 0.82 4.02
CA TYR A 201 -19.89 0.85 5.08
C TYR A 201 -19.56 1.86 6.21
N GLY A 202 -18.37 2.47 6.17
CA GLY A 202 -17.98 3.59 7.02
C GLY A 202 -18.03 4.94 6.30
N GLU A 203 -18.06 6.02 7.08
CA GLU A 203 -17.87 7.37 6.53
C GLU A 203 -16.44 7.54 5.96
N PRO A 204 -16.23 8.39 4.93
CA PRO A 204 -14.94 8.63 4.29
C PRO A 204 -14.02 9.50 5.17
N THR A 205 -13.70 9.00 6.37
CA THR A 205 -12.92 9.69 7.41
C THR A 205 -11.81 8.81 7.98
N SER A 206 -11.57 7.63 7.42
CA SER A 206 -10.45 6.76 7.82
C SER A 206 -9.11 7.37 7.42
N VAL A 207 -8.10 7.17 8.26
CA VAL A 207 -6.71 7.55 7.97
C VAL A 207 -5.89 6.28 7.78
N THR A 208 -5.30 6.12 6.59
CA THR A 208 -4.36 5.04 6.31
C THR A 208 -2.92 5.49 6.54
N ALA A 209 -2.19 4.73 7.35
CA ALA A 209 -0.76 4.87 7.56
C ALA A 209 -0.04 3.65 6.96
N SER A 210 0.58 3.84 5.80
CA SER A 210 1.46 2.84 5.18
C SER A 210 2.86 2.94 5.79
N VAL A 211 3.23 1.94 6.58
CA VAL A 211 4.48 1.90 7.35
C VAL A 211 5.46 0.94 6.69
N PRO A 212 6.57 1.41 6.07
CA PRO A 212 7.61 0.53 5.55
C PRO A 212 8.38 -0.14 6.69
N MET A 213 8.57 -1.45 6.60
CA MET A 213 9.39 -2.23 7.52
C MET A 213 10.79 -2.37 6.91
N GLY A 214 11.62 -1.37 7.16
CA GLY A 214 12.97 -1.22 6.59
C GLY A 214 13.08 -0.03 5.64
N ASP A 215 14.25 0.15 5.06
CA ASP A 215 14.47 1.16 4.04
C ASP A 215 13.91 0.70 2.69
N VAL A 216 13.43 1.66 1.89
CA VAL A 216 12.87 1.43 0.55
C VAL A 216 13.49 2.46 -0.38
N ARG A 217 14.20 1.99 -1.42
CA ARG A 217 14.76 2.84 -2.48
C ARG A 217 13.64 3.40 -3.38
N LEU A 218 13.92 4.39 -4.21
CA LEU A 218 12.91 5.00 -5.10
C LEU A 218 12.41 3.96 -6.13
N GLU A 219 13.36 3.26 -6.72
CA GLU A 219 13.24 2.08 -7.58
C GLU A 219 12.78 0.81 -6.83
N GLY A 220 12.80 0.82 -5.49
CA GLY A 220 12.49 -0.32 -4.62
C GLY A 220 11.00 -0.59 -4.40
N GLY A 221 10.13 -0.24 -5.37
CA GLY A 221 8.69 -0.49 -5.27
C GLY A 221 7.96 0.34 -4.22
N GLY A 222 8.32 1.62 -4.07
CA GLY A 222 7.65 2.58 -3.18
C GLY A 222 6.15 2.78 -3.45
N LEU A 223 5.52 3.65 -2.65
CA LEU A 223 4.16 4.11 -2.91
C LEU A 223 4.21 5.37 -3.79
N ILE A 224 3.36 5.38 -4.80
CA ILE A 224 3.05 6.57 -5.58
C ILE A 224 1.67 7.06 -5.15
N TYR A 225 1.68 8.10 -4.31
CA TYR A 225 0.49 8.91 -4.12
C TYR A 225 0.28 9.69 -5.38
N LEU A 226 -0.94 9.61 -5.86
CA LEU A 226 -1.46 10.60 -6.76
C LEU A 226 -1.61 11.90 -5.77
N ARG A 227 -1.81 13.19 -6.16
CA ARG A 227 -1.93 14.39 -5.30
C ARG A 227 -2.81 15.49 -5.94
N ASP A 228 -4.04 15.81 -5.47
CA ASP A 228 -5.14 16.63 -6.13
C ASP A 228 -6.31 15.81 -6.74
N GLY A 229 -6.52 14.58 -6.27
CA GLY A 229 -7.49 13.61 -6.81
C GLY A 229 -8.36 12.90 -5.77
N GLU A 230 -8.35 13.35 -4.51
CA GLU A 230 -9.53 13.31 -3.64
C GLU A 230 -10.75 13.85 -4.41
N ARG A 231 -10.58 15.00 -5.08
CA ARG A 231 -11.56 15.56 -6.04
C ARG A 231 -11.86 14.68 -7.25
N LEU A 232 -10.97 13.76 -7.64
CA LEU A 232 -11.19 12.81 -8.72
C LEU A 232 -11.97 11.59 -8.21
N GLY A 233 -11.62 11.07 -7.02
CA GLY A 233 -12.38 10.07 -6.30
C GLY A 233 -13.80 10.53 -5.99
N GLU A 234 -13.98 11.75 -5.46
CA GLU A 234 -15.28 12.40 -5.24
C GLU A 234 -16.13 12.42 -6.52
N ARG A 235 -15.56 12.85 -7.66
CA ARG A 235 -16.29 12.82 -8.95
C ARG A 235 -16.64 11.41 -9.40
N ILE A 236 -15.75 10.44 -9.22
CA ILE A 236 -15.98 9.03 -9.57
C ILE A 236 -17.11 8.45 -8.69
N GLU A 237 -17.11 8.74 -7.39
CA GLU A 237 -18.16 8.39 -6.44
C GLU A 237 -19.50 9.05 -6.80
N ASP A 238 -19.52 10.35 -7.08
CA ASP A 238 -20.72 11.09 -7.48
C ASP A 238 -21.30 10.58 -8.80
N GLU A 239 -20.46 10.31 -9.80
CA GLU A 239 -20.89 9.73 -11.07
C GLU A 239 -21.51 8.34 -10.91
N PHE A 240 -20.86 7.46 -10.14
CA PHE A 240 -21.38 6.12 -9.86
C PHE A 240 -22.66 6.19 -9.01
N ALA A 241 -22.73 7.06 -8.00
CA ALA A 241 -23.92 7.27 -7.19
C ALA A 241 -25.09 7.87 -7.99
N ALA A 242 -24.81 8.77 -8.94
CA ALA A 242 -25.82 9.27 -9.88
C ALA A 242 -26.35 8.15 -10.80
N LYS A 243 -25.47 7.31 -11.34
CA LYS A 243 -25.83 6.13 -12.15
C LYS A 243 -26.68 5.13 -11.35
N ALA A 244 -26.30 4.83 -10.10
CA ALA A 244 -27.04 3.92 -9.22
C ALA A 244 -28.43 4.45 -8.83
N ARG A 245 -28.54 5.75 -8.48
CA ARG A 245 -29.84 6.41 -8.23
C ARG A 245 -30.73 6.41 -9.46
N ALA A 246 -30.17 6.67 -10.64
CA ALA A 246 -30.91 6.65 -11.91
C ALA A 246 -31.39 5.23 -12.29
N ALA A 247 -30.67 4.19 -11.86
CA ALA A 247 -31.06 2.79 -11.98
C ALA A 247 -32.02 2.32 -10.87
N GLY A 248 -32.40 3.18 -9.91
CA GLY A 248 -33.34 2.87 -8.83
C GLY A 248 -32.80 1.96 -7.73
N MET A 249 -31.47 1.84 -7.61
CA MET A 249 -30.80 0.90 -6.70
C MET A 249 -30.91 1.36 -5.24
N SER A 250 -31.11 0.42 -4.31
CA SER A 250 -30.99 0.67 -2.86
C SER A 250 -29.54 0.96 -2.46
N ASP A 251 -29.32 1.48 -1.25
CA ASP A 251 -27.96 1.72 -0.71
C ASP A 251 -27.08 0.47 -0.66
N GLU A 252 -27.66 -0.70 -0.42
CA GLU A 252 -26.93 -1.98 -0.36
C GLU A 252 -26.59 -2.51 -1.76
N GLU A 253 -27.56 -2.49 -2.68
CA GLU A 253 -27.30 -2.80 -4.10
C GLU A 253 -26.28 -1.83 -4.68
N THR A 254 -26.37 -0.54 -4.32
CA THR A 254 -25.41 0.50 -4.70
C THR A 254 -24.01 0.15 -4.22
N ARG A 255 -23.79 -0.07 -2.90
CA ARG A 255 -22.47 -0.45 -2.37
C ARG A 255 -21.89 -1.71 -3.01
N ASN A 256 -22.72 -2.70 -3.31
CA ASN A 256 -22.29 -3.92 -4.02
C ASN A 256 -22.00 -3.68 -5.50
N ALA A 257 -22.79 -2.86 -6.19
CA ALA A 257 -22.60 -2.51 -7.59
C ALA A 257 -21.38 -1.63 -7.82
N PHE A 258 -21.06 -0.73 -6.89
CA PHE A 258 -19.77 -0.04 -6.83
C PHE A 258 -18.61 -1.06 -6.90
N ASN A 259 -18.62 -2.07 -6.03
CA ASN A 259 -17.60 -3.13 -6.01
C ASN A 259 -17.58 -3.98 -7.30
N ALA A 260 -18.68 -4.06 -8.04
CA ALA A 260 -18.78 -4.75 -9.33
C ALA A 260 -18.40 -3.87 -10.55
N ASN A 261 -18.29 -2.54 -10.39
CA ASN A 261 -17.79 -1.61 -11.41
C ASN A 261 -16.29 -1.29 -11.26
N MET A 262 -15.67 -1.68 -10.13
CA MET A 262 -14.21 -1.78 -10.03
C MET A 262 -13.71 -3.00 -10.82
N MET A 263 -12.41 -3.08 -11.07
CA MET A 263 -11.76 -4.33 -11.49
C MET A 263 -12.05 -5.44 -10.47
N ALA A 264 -11.97 -6.71 -10.89
CA ALA A 264 -12.21 -7.84 -9.99
C ALA A 264 -11.21 -7.95 -8.81
N THR A 265 -10.14 -7.14 -8.84
CA THR A 265 -9.13 -6.91 -7.79
C THR A 265 -9.50 -5.79 -6.80
N GLY A 266 -10.60 -5.07 -7.04
CA GLY A 266 -11.02 -3.89 -6.28
C GLY A 266 -10.35 -2.58 -6.72
N PHE A 267 -9.54 -2.60 -7.78
CA PHE A 267 -8.83 -1.42 -8.31
C PHE A 267 -9.64 -0.67 -9.37
N LEU A 268 -9.32 0.61 -9.59
CA LEU A 268 -9.80 1.42 -10.72
C LEU A 268 -9.06 1.07 -12.01
N SER A 269 -7.77 0.74 -11.89
CA SER A 269 -6.91 0.28 -13.00
C SER A 269 -5.78 -0.59 -12.45
N GLU A 270 -5.36 -1.58 -13.24
CA GLU A 270 -4.13 -2.33 -12.97
C GLU A 270 -2.86 -1.53 -13.34
N GLY A 271 -2.98 -0.54 -14.23
CA GLY A 271 -1.91 0.29 -14.78
C GLY A 271 -1.97 1.76 -14.31
N PRO A 272 -1.01 2.21 -13.48
CA PRO A 272 -0.92 3.61 -13.03
C PRO A 272 -0.51 4.62 -14.11
N ALA A 273 0.30 4.25 -15.10
CA ALA A 273 0.80 5.20 -16.09
C ALA A 273 -0.32 5.64 -17.04
N ASP A 274 -1.04 4.69 -17.63
CA ASP A 274 -2.21 4.95 -18.49
C ASP A 274 -3.32 5.72 -17.75
N PHE A 275 -3.56 5.38 -16.48
CA PHE A 275 -4.53 6.09 -15.64
C PHE A 275 -4.14 7.55 -15.40
N GLY A 276 -2.88 7.82 -15.03
CA GLY A 276 -2.37 9.18 -14.82
C GLY A 276 -2.46 10.04 -16.09
N ARG A 277 -2.08 9.46 -17.24
CA ARG A 277 -2.16 10.07 -18.57
C ARG A 277 -3.61 10.38 -18.96
N THR A 278 -4.52 9.42 -18.80
CA THR A 278 -5.94 9.54 -19.16
C THR A 278 -6.62 10.71 -18.46
N TYR A 279 -6.36 10.94 -17.17
CA TYR A 279 -6.98 12.05 -16.44
C TYR A 279 -6.20 13.37 -16.55
N GLY A 280 -5.00 13.37 -17.14
CA GLY A 280 -4.15 14.56 -17.28
C GLY A 280 -3.81 15.20 -15.93
N LYS A 281 -3.73 14.40 -14.86
CA LYS A 281 -3.51 14.89 -13.50
C LYS A 281 -2.20 14.40 -12.95
N ARG A 282 -1.42 15.36 -12.47
CA ARG A 282 -0.66 15.14 -11.24
C ARG A 282 -1.51 15.60 -10.07
N TRP A 283 -1.98 14.73 -9.18
CA TRP A 283 -2.12 13.26 -9.15
C TRP A 283 -3.62 13.15 -8.48
N MET A 284 -4.35 12.67 -7.39
CA MET A 284 -4.54 11.74 -6.19
C MET A 284 -5.60 10.65 -6.43
N ILE A 285 -5.74 9.68 -5.50
CA ILE A 285 -5.69 8.20 -5.67
C ILE A 285 -4.28 7.67 -5.30
N HIS A 286 -4.03 6.36 -5.19
CA HIS A 286 -2.66 5.81 -5.00
C HIS A 286 -2.44 4.42 -5.63
N ALA A 287 -1.16 4.08 -5.82
CA ALA A 287 -0.67 2.79 -6.30
C ALA A 287 0.74 2.50 -5.75
N SER A 288 1.40 1.41 -6.18
CA SER A 288 2.83 1.17 -5.93
C SER A 288 3.64 1.11 -7.23
N THR A 289 4.93 1.46 -7.17
CA THR A 289 5.88 1.06 -8.22
C THR A 289 6.24 -0.42 -8.09
N LYS A 290 6.76 -1.00 -9.18
CA LYS A 290 7.40 -2.33 -9.15
C LYS A 290 8.72 -2.27 -8.39
N ASN A 291 9.10 -3.37 -7.75
CA ASN A 291 10.39 -3.46 -7.08
C ASN A 291 11.51 -3.82 -8.07
N TYR A 292 12.46 -2.90 -8.26
CA TYR A 292 13.71 -3.08 -9.00
C TYR A 292 14.91 -2.63 -8.15
N ASP A 293 14.86 -2.85 -6.83
CA ASP A 293 15.98 -2.57 -5.92
C ASP A 293 17.26 -3.33 -6.36
N PRO A 294 18.39 -2.64 -6.64
CA PRO A 294 19.59 -3.23 -7.21
C PRO A 294 20.33 -4.19 -6.27
N GLU A 295 19.98 -4.24 -4.98
CA GLU A 295 20.49 -5.24 -4.03
C GLU A 295 19.60 -6.50 -3.99
N GLY A 296 18.50 -6.53 -4.73
CA GLY A 296 17.48 -7.59 -4.65
C GLY A 296 16.63 -7.49 -3.37
N ARG A 297 16.60 -6.33 -2.71
CA ARG A 297 15.94 -6.13 -1.41
C ARG A 297 14.43 -6.23 -1.54
N ILE A 298 13.80 -7.09 -0.73
CA ILE A 298 12.34 -7.25 -0.71
C ILE A 298 11.73 -6.06 0.03
N ARG A 299 10.91 -5.27 -0.65
CA ARG A 299 10.13 -4.20 -0.03
C ARG A 299 9.08 -4.82 0.88
N LEU A 300 9.05 -4.39 2.12
CA LEU A 300 8.08 -4.82 3.13
C LEU A 300 7.42 -3.59 3.75
N GLY A 301 6.14 -3.68 4.02
CA GLY A 301 5.42 -2.69 4.83
C GLY A 301 4.08 -3.23 5.31
N THR A 302 3.39 -2.41 6.11
CA THR A 302 1.99 -2.65 6.50
C THR A 302 1.14 -1.42 6.24
N ASP A 303 -0.08 -1.64 5.72
CA ASP A 303 -1.10 -0.60 5.63
C ASP A 303 -2.05 -0.70 6.84
N LEU A 304 -1.92 0.27 7.75
CA LEU A 304 -2.69 0.36 9.00
C LEU A 304 -3.79 1.40 8.86
N ARG A 305 -5.03 1.09 9.27
CA ARG A 305 -6.17 2.00 9.17
C ARG A 305 -6.61 2.48 10.56
N PHE A 306 -6.97 3.75 10.65
CA PHE A 306 -7.45 4.38 11.88
C PHE A 306 -8.78 5.07 11.65
N VAL A 307 -9.70 4.99 12.62
CA VAL A 307 -11.03 5.60 12.56
C VAL A 307 -11.40 6.27 13.89
N ASP A 308 -12.30 7.26 13.82
CA ASP A 308 -12.95 7.84 15.00
C ASP A 308 -14.09 6.91 15.46
N LYS A 309 -13.93 6.21 16.59
CA LYS A 309 -14.94 5.27 17.10
C LYS A 309 -16.30 5.91 17.43
N ARG A 310 -16.38 7.24 17.46
CA ARG A 310 -17.62 8.00 17.68
C ARG A 310 -18.46 8.14 16.39
N ARG A 311 -17.90 7.76 15.23
CA ARG A 311 -18.51 7.88 13.90
C ARG A 311 -18.77 6.49 13.29
N PRO A 312 -19.75 6.34 12.38
CA PRO A 312 -19.95 5.10 11.63
C PRO A 312 -18.70 4.71 10.83
N TRP A 313 -18.21 3.48 11.05
CA TRP A 313 -17.05 2.91 10.36
C TRP A 313 -17.34 1.47 9.91
N ASP A 314 -16.56 0.97 8.95
CA ASP A 314 -16.79 -0.34 8.33
C ASP A 314 -16.35 -1.50 9.24
N THR A 315 -17.24 -1.94 10.13
CA THR A 315 -16.97 -3.00 11.12
C THR A 315 -16.65 -4.36 10.52
N ARG A 316 -16.82 -4.58 9.20
CA ARG A 316 -16.29 -5.76 8.51
C ARG A 316 -14.75 -5.84 8.58
N TRP A 317 -14.09 -4.73 8.90
CA TRP A 317 -12.66 -4.63 9.14
C TRP A 317 -12.24 -4.97 10.58
N ASP A 318 -13.16 -5.33 11.50
CA ASP A 318 -12.83 -5.70 12.88
C ASP A 318 -12.38 -7.17 13.05
N LYS A 319 -11.58 -7.65 12.10
CA LYS A 319 -11.05 -9.02 12.04
C LYS A 319 -9.65 -9.01 11.43
N HIS A 320 -8.83 -10.01 11.75
CA HIS A 320 -7.55 -10.18 11.05
C HIS A 320 -7.78 -10.46 9.55
N TYR A 321 -6.74 -10.19 8.74
CA TYR A 321 -6.77 -10.48 7.31
C TYR A 321 -6.82 -11.99 7.04
N SER A 322 -7.60 -12.38 6.04
CA SER A 322 -7.59 -13.72 5.44
C SER A 322 -8.04 -13.65 3.98
N PHE A 323 -7.63 -14.62 3.18
CA PHE A 323 -8.00 -14.67 1.76
C PHE A 323 -9.49 -15.00 1.57
N ASN A 324 -10.09 -14.48 0.49
CA ASN A 324 -11.48 -14.71 0.06
C ASN A 324 -12.56 -14.25 1.07
N ASP A 325 -12.23 -13.35 2.00
CA ASP A 325 -13.06 -13.09 3.19
C ASP A 325 -14.10 -11.97 3.05
N GLY A 326 -14.38 -11.54 1.81
CA GLY A 326 -15.47 -10.63 1.46
C GLY A 326 -15.26 -9.14 1.80
N VAL A 327 -14.01 -8.72 2.05
CA VAL A 327 -13.65 -7.34 2.44
C VAL A 327 -12.50 -6.81 1.60
#